data_AF-A0A2Z6MPW4-F1
#
_entry.id   AF-A0A2Z6MPW4-F1
#
_cell.length_a   1.000
_cell.length_b   1.000
_cell.length_c   1.000
_cell.angle_alpha   90.00
_cell.angle_beta   90.00
_cell.angle_gamma   90.00
#
_symmetry.space_group_name_H-M   'P 1'
#
loop_
_entity.id
_entity.type
_entity.pdbx_description
1 polymer ?
#
loop_
_entity_poly.entity_id
_entity_poly.type
_entity_poly.pdbx_seq_one_letter_code
_entity_poly.pdbx_strand_id
1 'polypeptide(L)' 'MEITSILVPSVQVLANEPLTKVPERYVLPAQEIAVLSETTSLPQIPVIDLAKLLSQDINLKEHELEKLHCAGKEWGFFQV' A
#
# COMPACT_ATOMS: atom_id res chain seq x y z
N MET A 1 -13.34 14.20 29.92
CA MET A 1 -13.06 14.38 28.49
C MET A 1 -14.27 13.84 27.74
N GLU A 2 -15.07 14.73 27.15
CA GLU A 2 -16.16 14.33 26.25
C GLU A 2 -15.52 13.75 24.97
N ILE A 3 -15.71 12.46 24.71
CA ILE A 3 -15.31 11.85 23.44
C ILE A 3 -16.45 12.15 22.46
N THR A 4 -16.35 13.27 21.74
CA THR A 4 -17.30 13.62 20.69
C THR A 4 -16.92 12.87 19.41
N SER A 5 -17.79 11.96 18.97
CA SER A 5 -17.66 11.32 17.67
C SER A 5 -18.16 12.27 16.59
N ILE A 6 -17.33 12.55 15.58
CA ILE A 6 -17.72 13.37 14.43
C ILE A 6 -18.38 12.43 13.41
N LEU A 7 -19.59 12.76 12.96
CA LEU A 7 -20.22 12.07 11.85
C LEU A 7 -19.41 12.32 10.57
N VAL A 8 -18.79 11.25 10.04
CA VAL A 8 -18.02 11.31 8.81
C VAL A 8 -18.92 10.92 7.64
N PRO A 9 -19.20 11.82 6.69
CA PRO A 9 -19.99 11.50 5.51
C PRO A 9 -19.26 10.46 4.64
N SER A 10 -20.05 9.69 3.88
CA SER A 10 -19.50 8.76 2.90
C SER A 10 -18.74 9.52 1.80
N VAL A 11 -17.48 9.15 1.59
CA VAL A 11 -16.64 9.71 0.51
C VAL A 11 -17.26 9.43 -0.87
N GLN A 12 -17.96 8.30 -1.03
CA GLN A 12 -18.67 7.98 -2.27
C GLN A 12 -19.82 8.95 -2.54
N VAL A 13 -20.55 9.36 -1.49
CA VAL A 13 -21.63 10.36 -1.61
C VAL A 13 -21.03 11.73 -1.93
N LEU A 14 -19.98 12.13 -1.22
CA LEU A 14 -19.26 13.39 -1.48
C LEU A 14 -18.75 13.47 -2.92
N ALA A 15 -18.26 12.36 -3.49
CA ALA A 15 -17.77 12.32 -4.86
C ALA A 15 -18.87 12.47 -5.92
N ASN A 16 -20.14 12.18 -5.57
CA ASN A 16 -21.29 12.37 -6.47
C ASN A 16 -21.88 13.79 -6.38
N GLU A 17 -21.50 14.57 -5.37
CA GLU A 17 -21.90 15.96 -5.26
C GLU A 17 -21.04 16.86 -6.17
N PRO A 18 -21.56 18.00 -6.65
CA PRO A 18 -20.83 18.93 -7.52
C PRO A 18 -19.80 19.76 -6.73
N LEU A 19 -18.87 19.10 -6.03
CA LEU A 19 -17.82 19.74 -5.25
C LEU A 19 -16.75 20.33 -6.17
N THR A 20 -16.46 21.61 -6.03
CA THR A 20 -15.38 22.29 -6.77
C THR A 20 -14.00 22.12 -6.12
N LYS A 21 -13.98 21.71 -4.84
CA LYS A 21 -12.76 21.54 -4.04
C LYS A 21 -12.93 20.38 -3.06
N VAL A 22 -11.83 19.68 -2.77
CA VAL A 22 -11.78 18.65 -1.73
C VAL A 22 -11.95 19.31 -0.36
N PRO A 23 -12.80 18.77 0.54
CA PRO A 23 -12.94 19.30 1.89
C PRO A 23 -11.61 19.28 2.65
N GLU A 24 -11.30 20.34 3.41
CA GLU A 24 -10.00 20.55 4.06
C GLU A 24 -9.56 19.38 4.94
N ARG A 25 -10.51 18.66 5.56
CA ARG A 25 -10.25 17.47 6.38
C ARG A 25 -9.64 16.27 5.65
N TYR A 26 -9.62 16.28 4.32
CA TYR A 26 -8.97 15.27 3.47
C TYR A 26 -7.72 15.81 2.76
N VAL A 27 -7.38 17.08 2.96
CA VAL A 27 -6.20 17.70 2.36
C VAL A 27 -5.01 17.44 3.27
N LEU A 28 -3.99 16.75 2.74
CA LEU A 28 -2.73 16.57 3.47
C LEU A 28 -1.95 17.90 3.53
N PRO A 29 -1.29 18.21 4.66
CA PRO A 29 -0.37 19.35 4.75
C PRO A 29 0.76 19.26 3.71
N ALA A 30 1.23 20.41 3.23
CA ALA A 30 2.26 20.48 2.19
C ALA A 30 3.57 19.74 2.55
N GLN A 31 3.91 19.68 3.84
CA GLN A 31 5.09 18.99 4.34
C GLN A 31 4.99 17.47 4.16
N GLU A 32 3.79 16.90 4.31
CA GLU A 32 3.55 15.46 4.12
C GLU A 32 3.53 15.11 2.62
N ILE A 33 3.04 16.01 1.77
CA ILE A 33 3.06 15.84 0.32
C ILE A 33 4.50 15.78 -0.22
N ALA A 34 5.40 16.60 0.31
CA ALA A 34 6.81 16.61 -0.10
C ALA A 34 7.48 15.24 0.12
N VAL A 35 7.23 14.60 1.27
CA VAL A 35 7.72 13.25 1.59
C VAL A 35 7.17 12.20 0.62
N LEU A 36 5.91 12.34 0.18
CA LEU A 36 5.28 11.42 -0.78
C LEU A 36 5.77 11.63 -2.22
N SER A 37 6.38 12.76 -2.54
CA SER A 37 6.81 13.09 -3.91
C SER A 37 8.21 12.56 -4.25
N GLU A 38 9.00 12.13 -3.25
CA GLU A 38 10.36 11.57 -3.39
C GLU A 38 10.36 10.12 -3.88
N THR A 39 9.56 9.81 -4.90
CA THR A 39 9.30 8.43 -5.35
C THR A 39 10.30 7.87 -6.36
N THR A 40 11.24 8.69 -6.85
CA THR A 40 12.09 8.34 -8.00
C THR A 40 13.06 7.18 -7.75
N SER A 41 13.21 6.72 -6.49
CA SER A 41 14.05 5.59 -6.12
C SER A 41 13.44 4.72 -5.02
N LEU A 42 12.11 4.60 -4.94
CA LEU A 42 11.52 3.66 -3.99
C LEU A 42 11.90 2.23 -4.39
N PRO A 43 12.27 1.39 -3.41
CA PRO A 43 12.53 -0.01 -3.69
C PRO A 43 11.24 -0.66 -4.25
N GLN A 44 11.40 -1.59 -5.19
CA GLN A 44 10.26 -2.29 -5.78
C GLN A 44 9.74 -3.36 -4.82
N ILE A 45 8.42 -3.42 -4.66
CA ILE A 45 7.76 -4.45 -3.84
C ILE A 45 8.08 -5.84 -4.40
N PRO A 46 8.50 -6.81 -3.56
CA PRO A 46 8.74 -8.18 -3.99
C PRO A 46 7.48 -8.83 -4.57
N VAL A 47 7.61 -9.52 -5.69
CA VAL A 47 6.53 -10.28 -6.34
C VAL A 47 6.85 -11.76 -6.24
N ILE A 48 6.01 -12.56 -5.61
CA ILE A 48 6.23 -14.00 -5.39
C ILE A 48 5.50 -14.80 -6.46
N ASP A 49 6.23 -15.56 -7.26
CA ASP A 49 5.64 -16.39 -8.30
C ASP A 49 5.12 -17.71 -7.69
N LEU A 50 3.81 -17.79 -7.49
CA LEU A 50 3.17 -18.99 -6.92
C LEU A 50 3.39 -20.25 -7.78
N ALA A 51 3.55 -20.11 -9.11
CA ALA A 51 3.82 -21.25 -9.97
C ALA A 51 5.24 -21.81 -9.73
N LYS A 52 6.23 -20.93 -9.54
CA LYS A 52 7.59 -21.35 -9.16
C LYS A 52 7.65 -21.94 -7.76
N LEU A 53 6.94 -21.33 -6.81
CA LEU A 53 6.89 -21.81 -5.42
C LEU A 53 6.28 -23.21 -5.30
N LEU A 54 5.31 -23.53 -6.15
CA LEU A 54 4.63 -24.83 -6.19
C LEU A 54 5.24 -25.79 -7.23
N SER A 55 6.35 -25.41 -7.87
CA SER A 55 7.03 -26.23 -8.88
C SER A 55 7.60 -27.52 -8.27
N GLN A 56 7.69 -28.56 -9.11
CA GLN A 56 8.44 -29.78 -8.79
C GLN A 56 9.96 -29.58 -8.98
N ASP A 57 10.37 -28.54 -9.69
CA ASP A 57 11.77 -28.15 -9.78
C ASP A 57 12.21 -27.54 -8.44
N ILE A 58 13.05 -28.30 -7.73
CA ILE A 58 13.53 -27.96 -6.39
C ILE A 58 14.28 -26.62 -6.40
N ASN A 59 15.08 -26.33 -7.44
CA ASN A 59 15.86 -25.09 -7.49
C ASN A 59 14.95 -23.87 -7.62
N LEU A 60 13.93 -23.96 -8.49
CA LEU A 60 12.95 -22.87 -8.67
C LEU A 60 12.13 -22.66 -7.39
N LYS A 61 11.74 -23.75 -6.74
CA LYS A 61 10.97 -23.72 -5.49
C LYS A 61 11.78 -23.12 -4.35
N GLU A 62 13.01 -23.55 -4.14
CA GLU A 62 13.89 -23.05 -3.08
C GLU A 62 14.18 -21.56 -3.26
N HIS A 63 14.49 -21.14 -4.50
CA HIS A 63 14.70 -19.73 -4.83
C HIS A 63 13.46 -18.88 -4.51
N GLU A 64 12.27 -19.32 -4.91
CA GLU A 64 11.05 -18.55 -4.67
C GLU A 64 10.63 -18.56 -3.19
N LEU A 65 10.94 -19.65 -2.46
CA LEU A 65 10.72 -19.76 -1.02
C LEU A 65 11.65 -18.83 -0.22
N GLU A 66 12.92 -18.73 -0.60
CA GLU A 66 13.87 -17.79 0.00
C GLU A 66 13.41 -16.35 -0.21
N LYS A 67 12.99 -16.03 -1.43
CA LYS A 67 12.43 -14.71 -1.76
C LYS A 67 11.18 -14.38 -0.95
N LEU A 68 10.30 -15.36 -0.72
CA LEU A 68 9.14 -15.20 0.18
C LEU A 68 9.56 -14.94 1.63
N HIS A 69 10.55 -15.65 2.14
CA HIS A 69 11.09 -15.44 3.49
C HIS A 69 11.68 -14.03 3.64
N CYS A 70 12.51 -13.60 2.69
CA CYS A 70 13.11 -12.27 2.69
C CYS A 70 12.04 -11.17 2.57
N ALA A 71 11.05 -11.33 1.68
CA ALA A 71 9.95 -10.38 1.57
C ALA A 71 9.15 -10.27 2.88
N GLY A 72 8.80 -11.39 3.51
CA GLY A 72 8.09 -11.37 4.80
C GLY A 72 8.88 -10.67 5.91
N LYS A 73 10.21 -10.86 5.95
CA LYS A 73 11.09 -10.32 7.00
C LYS A 73 11.45 -8.85 6.78
N GLU A 74 11.80 -8.48 5.56
CA GLU A 74 12.33 -7.15 5.23
C GLU A 74 11.23 -6.16 4.85
N TRP A 75 10.17 -6.64 4.20
CA TRP A 75 9.07 -5.80 3.72
C TRP A 75 7.81 -5.92 4.55
N GLY A 76 7.51 -7.11 5.07
CA GLY A 76 6.20 -7.41 5.66
C GLY A 76 5.04 -7.39 4.66
N PHE A 77 5.33 -7.18 3.36
CA PHE A 77 4.37 -7.13 2.27
C PHE A 77 5.01 -7.58 0.96
N PHE A 78 4.24 -8.25 0.10
CA PHE A 78 4.64 -8.70 -1.23
C PHE A 78 3.41 -8.94 -2.11
N GLN A 79 3.60 -9.00 -3.42
CA GLN A 79 2.59 -9.38 -4.40
C GLN A 79 2.70 -10.88 -4.73
N VAL A 80 1.64 -11.47 -5.29
CA VAL A 80 1.58 -12.88 -5.73
C VAL A 80 0.99 -13.01 -7.12
#